data_AF-A0A396QFR1-F1
#
_entry.id   AF-A0A396QFR1-F1
#
_cell.length_a   1.000
_cell.length_b   1.000
_cell.length_c   1.000
_cell.angle_alpha   90.00
_cell.angle_beta   90.00
_cell.angle_gamma   90.00
#
_symmetry.space_group_name_H-M   'P 1'
#
loop_
_entity.id
_entity.type
_entity.pdbx_description
1 polymer ?
#
loop_
_entity_poly.entity_id
_entity_poly.type
_entity_poly.pdbx_seq_one_letter_code
_entity_poly.pdbx_strand_id
1 'polypeptide(L)'
;MAATEDIIAGNPDINLIMTGSDPMGAGAIKAIKDSGLTPGKDIYVACCADGGQEMFPYLENGEMLCTGYNSPDLTATAGIDLIHMIFEEGYDASNLPAAEDLPTGVITQDNWKDYYDPDLQYCKVLDFKWETIDEIRAEAGLD
;
A
#
# COMPACT_ATOMS: atom_id res chain seq x y z
N MET A 1 -11.01 8.49 -12.80
CA MET A 1 -11.11 8.63 -14.26
C MET A 1 -11.26 10.09 -14.67
N ALA A 2 -12.39 10.76 -14.39
CA ALA A 2 -12.62 12.16 -14.80
C ALA A 2 -11.47 13.14 -14.45
N ALA A 3 -10.92 13.04 -13.23
CA ALA A 3 -9.80 13.89 -12.82
C ALA A 3 -8.54 13.69 -13.69
N THR A 4 -8.20 12.45 -14.05
CA THR A 4 -7.02 12.16 -14.89
C THR A 4 -7.22 12.65 -16.32
N GLU A 5 -8.41 12.47 -16.88
CA GLU A 5 -8.75 12.97 -18.22
C GLU A 5 -8.61 14.50 -18.29
N ASP A 6 -9.17 15.21 -17.30
CA ASP A 6 -9.05 16.66 -17.19
C ASP A 6 -7.58 17.11 -17.03
N ILE A 7 -6.81 16.39 -16.21
CA ILE A 7 -5.38 16.67 -16.01
C ILE A 7 -4.61 16.50 -17.33
N ILE A 8 -4.81 15.40 -18.06
CA ILE A 8 -4.13 15.15 -19.34
C ILE A 8 -4.51 16.22 -20.37
N ALA A 9 -5.81 16.55 -20.47
CA ALA A 9 -6.30 17.57 -21.40
C ALA A 9 -5.74 18.97 -21.08
N GLY A 10 -5.58 19.30 -19.79
CA GLY A 10 -5.07 20.59 -19.33
C GLY A 10 -3.54 20.70 -19.30
N ASN A 11 -2.81 19.58 -19.32
CA ASN A 11 -1.36 19.53 -19.10
C ASN A 11 -0.70 18.55 -20.10
N PRO A 12 -0.38 19.00 -21.33
CA PRO A 12 0.14 18.11 -22.37
C PRO A 12 1.52 17.54 -22.07
N ASP A 13 2.29 18.17 -21.16
CA ASP A 13 3.64 17.74 -20.77
C ASP A 13 3.66 16.88 -19.50
N ILE A 14 2.50 16.47 -18.98
CA ILE A 14 2.46 15.59 -17.82
C ILE A 14 3.12 14.24 -18.17
N ASN A 15 3.97 13.75 -17.26
CA ASN A 15 4.68 12.49 -17.44
C ASN A 15 4.59 11.56 -16.21
N LEU A 16 3.95 12.01 -15.12
CA LEU A 16 3.74 11.22 -13.90
C LEU A 16 2.42 11.59 -13.25
N ILE A 17 1.68 10.56 -12.82
CA ILE A 17 0.49 10.68 -11.99
C ILE A 17 0.73 9.89 -10.71
N MET A 18 0.61 10.56 -9.57
CA MET A 18 0.61 9.93 -8.25
C MET A 18 -0.82 9.77 -7.74
N THR A 19 -1.18 8.57 -7.30
CA THR A 19 -2.52 8.24 -6.80
C THR A 19 -2.48 7.79 -5.35
N GLY A 20 -3.45 8.20 -4.55
CA GLY A 20 -3.51 7.86 -3.12
C GLY A 20 -3.96 6.43 -2.81
N SER A 21 -4.59 5.73 -3.76
CA SER A 21 -5.07 4.34 -3.59
C SER A 21 -5.16 3.62 -4.94
N ASP A 22 -5.14 2.30 -4.90
CA ASP A 22 -5.07 1.42 -6.07
C ASP A 22 -6.23 1.59 -7.04
N PRO A 23 -7.50 1.73 -6.58
CA PRO A 23 -8.61 2.03 -7.49
C PRO A 23 -8.43 3.35 -8.27
N MET A 24 -7.81 4.35 -7.64
CA MET A 24 -7.47 5.60 -8.34
C MET A 24 -6.35 5.37 -9.35
N GLY A 25 -5.35 4.55 -9.00
CA GLY A 25 -4.26 4.12 -9.88
C GLY A 25 -4.77 3.42 -11.14
N ALA A 26 -5.61 2.39 -10.99
CA ALA A 26 -6.25 1.72 -12.13
C ALA A 26 -7.12 2.67 -12.97
N GLY A 27 -7.85 3.58 -12.31
CA GLY A 27 -8.62 4.62 -12.99
C GLY A 27 -7.74 5.58 -13.81
N ALA A 28 -6.53 5.90 -13.33
CA ALA A 28 -5.57 6.73 -14.05
C ALA A 28 -4.97 5.98 -15.25
N ILE A 29 -4.56 4.72 -15.07
CA ILE A 29 -4.08 3.85 -16.17
C ILE A 29 -5.12 3.77 -17.28
N LYS A 30 -6.39 3.57 -16.92
CA LYS A 30 -7.49 3.54 -17.89
C LYS A 30 -7.64 4.87 -18.63
N ALA A 31 -7.62 6.00 -17.94
CA ALA A 31 -7.76 7.31 -18.55
C ALA A 31 -6.57 7.65 -19.50
N ILE A 32 -5.34 7.24 -19.15
CA ILE A 32 -4.17 7.36 -20.02
C ILE A 32 -4.39 6.57 -21.31
N LYS A 33 -4.82 5.31 -21.21
CA LYS A 33 -5.13 4.46 -22.38
C LYS A 33 -6.26 5.03 -23.24
N ASP A 34 -7.33 5.50 -22.62
CA ASP A 34 -8.48 6.10 -23.32
C ASP A 34 -8.09 7.40 -24.04
N SER A 35 -7.04 8.09 -23.59
CA SER A 35 -6.44 9.26 -24.25
C SER A 35 -5.47 8.91 -25.40
N GLY A 36 -5.32 7.62 -25.72
CA GLY A 36 -4.39 7.16 -26.75
C GLY A 36 -2.92 7.17 -26.33
N LEU A 37 -2.64 7.33 -25.04
CA LEU A 37 -1.30 7.33 -24.46
C LEU A 37 -0.99 5.96 -23.82
N THR A 38 0.31 5.69 -23.63
CA THR A 38 0.83 4.43 -23.09
C THR A 38 1.27 4.62 -21.63
N PRO A 39 0.58 4.01 -20.65
CA PRO A 39 1.04 3.98 -19.26
C PRO A 39 2.44 3.36 -19.16
N GLY A 40 3.29 3.90 -18.30
CA GLY A 40 4.67 3.43 -18.12
C GLY A 40 5.65 3.86 -19.22
N LYS A 41 5.19 4.61 -20.23
CA LYS A 41 6.03 5.15 -21.30
C LYS A 41 5.76 6.63 -21.55
N ASP A 42 4.51 6.98 -21.85
CA ASP A 42 4.12 8.37 -22.11
C ASP A 42 3.79 9.07 -20.78
N ILE A 43 3.10 8.37 -19.88
CA ILE A 43 2.81 8.83 -18.51
C ILE A 43 3.04 7.68 -17.53
N TYR A 44 3.87 7.92 -16.52
CA TYR A 44 4.08 7.01 -15.41
C TYR A 44 2.94 7.10 -14.39
N VAL A 45 2.61 5.98 -13.75
CA VAL A 45 1.63 5.93 -12.65
C VAL A 45 2.30 5.31 -11.42
N ALA A 46 2.24 6.00 -10.29
CA ALA A 46 2.71 5.50 -9.01
C ALA A 46 1.59 5.63 -7.97
N CYS A 47 1.34 4.55 -7.24
CA CYS A 47 0.30 4.48 -6.26
C CYS A 47 0.88 4.42 -4.85
N CYS A 48 0.23 5.09 -3.88
CA CYS A 48 0.70 5.12 -2.50
C CYS A 48 0.22 3.93 -1.66
N ALA A 49 -0.87 3.28 -2.06
CA ALA A 49 -1.57 2.24 -1.31
C ALA A 49 -2.55 1.52 -2.27
N ASP A 50 -3.07 0.32 -2.03
CA ASP A 50 -3.06 -0.47 -0.80
C ASP A 50 -2.27 -1.78 -0.95
N GLY A 51 -1.84 -2.12 -2.17
CA GLY A 51 -1.29 -3.43 -2.50
C GLY A 51 -2.39 -4.42 -2.92
N GLY A 52 -3.45 -3.95 -3.58
CA GLY A 52 -4.52 -4.79 -4.12
C GLY A 52 -4.00 -5.77 -5.16
N GLN A 53 -4.50 -7.01 -5.13
CA GLN A 53 -4.10 -8.08 -6.06
C GLN A 53 -4.35 -7.69 -7.53
N GLU A 54 -5.38 -6.88 -7.76
CA GLU A 54 -5.71 -6.31 -9.07
C GLU A 54 -4.62 -5.41 -9.66
N MET A 55 -3.67 -4.91 -8.85
CA MET A 55 -2.57 -4.06 -9.33
C MET A 55 -1.36 -4.83 -9.82
N PHE A 56 -1.15 -6.07 -9.38
CA PHE A 56 0.03 -6.83 -9.74
C PHE A 56 0.18 -7.07 -11.25
N PRO A 57 -0.88 -7.29 -12.04
CA PRO A 57 -0.76 -7.30 -13.50
C PRO A 57 -0.29 -5.97 -14.10
N TYR A 58 -0.65 -4.82 -13.50
CA TYR A 58 -0.18 -3.51 -13.96
C TYR A 58 1.30 -3.32 -13.63
N LEU A 59 1.77 -3.79 -12.48
CA LEU A 59 3.19 -3.82 -12.13
C LEU A 59 3.97 -4.75 -13.06
N GLU A 60 3.47 -5.98 -13.28
CA GLU A 60 4.12 -6.98 -14.13
C GLU A 60 4.29 -6.49 -15.57
N ASN A 61 3.27 -5.82 -16.11
CA ASN A 61 3.29 -5.26 -17.47
C ASN A 61 3.99 -3.89 -17.57
N GLY A 62 4.45 -3.32 -16.45
CA GLY A 62 5.10 -2.00 -16.40
C GLY A 62 4.16 -0.81 -16.62
N GLU A 63 2.84 -1.02 -16.55
CA GLU A 63 1.84 0.05 -16.66
C GLU A 63 1.75 0.90 -15.39
N MET A 64 2.19 0.33 -14.26
CA MET A 64 2.33 0.98 -12.96
C MET A 64 3.78 0.82 -12.48
N LEU A 65 4.38 1.90 -11.96
CA LEU A 65 5.72 1.88 -11.39
C LEU A 65 5.75 1.16 -10.04
N CYS A 66 4.80 1.50 -9.17
CA CYS A 66 4.68 0.92 -7.85
C CYS A 66 3.29 1.12 -7.24
N THR A 67 2.99 0.31 -6.22
CA THR A 67 1.99 0.59 -5.19
C THR A 67 2.63 0.48 -3.81
N GLY A 68 2.01 1.08 -2.79
CA GLY A 68 2.45 0.93 -1.41
C GLY A 68 1.76 -0.23 -0.70
N TYR A 69 2.50 -0.90 0.17
CA TYR A 69 1.94 -1.88 1.09
C TYR A 69 1.14 -1.15 2.18
N ASN A 70 -0.16 -1.39 2.21
CA ASN A 70 -1.08 -0.92 3.25
C ASN A 70 -2.21 -1.94 3.39
N SER A 71 -1.87 -3.15 3.84
CA SER A 71 -2.79 -4.29 3.88
C SER A 71 -3.99 -3.99 4.79
N PRO A 72 -5.22 -3.95 4.26
CA PRO A 72 -6.43 -3.82 5.08
C PRO A 72 -6.63 -5.04 5.98
N ASP A 73 -6.21 -6.22 5.52
CA ASP A 73 -6.29 -7.47 6.27
C ASP A 73 -5.42 -7.39 7.53
N LEU A 74 -4.14 -6.98 7.38
CA LEU A 74 -3.26 -6.78 8.54
C LEU A 74 -3.78 -5.70 9.49
N THR A 75 -4.26 -4.59 8.95
CA THR A 75 -4.80 -3.49 9.77
C THR A 75 -5.98 -3.96 10.61
N ALA A 76 -6.86 -4.78 10.05
CA ALA A 76 -8.00 -5.34 10.76
C ALA A 76 -7.58 -6.41 11.78
N THR A 77 -6.74 -7.37 11.39
CA THR A 77 -6.35 -8.49 12.26
C THR A 77 -5.50 -8.01 13.43
N ALA A 78 -4.54 -7.10 13.21
CA ALA A 78 -3.69 -6.56 14.29
C ALA A 78 -4.53 -5.92 15.42
N GLY A 79 -5.60 -5.20 15.06
CA GLY A 79 -6.52 -4.62 16.05
C GLY A 79 -7.33 -5.68 16.81
N ILE A 80 -7.82 -6.72 16.12
CA ILE A 80 -8.54 -7.84 16.76
C ILE A 80 -7.60 -8.63 17.68
N ASP A 81 -6.37 -8.89 17.24
CA ASP A 81 -5.36 -9.60 18.01
C ASP A 81 -5.00 -8.82 19.27
N LEU A 82 -4.88 -7.49 19.20
CA LEU A 82 -4.68 -6.66 20.39
C LEU A 82 -5.83 -6.78 21.40
N ILE A 83 -7.08 -6.76 20.92
CA ILE A 83 -8.25 -6.97 21.78
C ILE A 83 -8.17 -8.35 22.46
N HIS A 84 -7.83 -9.41 21.72
CA HIS A 84 -7.66 -10.75 22.26
C HIS A 84 -6.58 -10.81 23.34
N MET A 85 -5.38 -10.25 23.06
CA MET A 85 -4.29 -10.19 24.01
C MET A 85 -4.69 -9.49 25.31
N ILE A 86 -5.42 -8.38 25.23
CA ILE A 86 -5.88 -7.62 26.42
C ILE A 86 -6.87 -8.44 27.25
N PHE A 87 -7.91 -9.00 26.63
CA PHE A 87 -9.05 -9.57 27.36
C PHE A 87 -8.89 -11.04 27.71
N GLU A 88 -8.17 -11.82 26.90
CA GLU A 88 -8.04 -13.27 27.08
C GLU A 88 -6.65 -13.67 27.61
N GLU A 89 -5.60 -12.89 27.30
CA GLU A 89 -4.22 -13.19 27.71
C GLU A 89 -3.70 -12.29 28.84
N GLY A 90 -4.45 -11.22 29.18
CA GLY A 90 -4.09 -10.29 30.25
C GLY A 90 -2.96 -9.33 29.90
N TYR A 91 -2.76 -9.05 28.60
CA TYR A 91 -1.75 -8.12 28.11
C TYR A 91 -2.00 -6.68 28.59
N ASP A 92 -0.99 -6.04 29.18
CA ASP A 92 -1.05 -4.64 29.59
C ASP A 92 -0.71 -3.70 28.43
N ALA A 93 -1.76 -3.24 27.75
CA ALA A 93 -1.64 -2.30 26.64
C ALA A 93 -1.35 -0.85 27.08
N SER A 94 -1.20 -0.54 28.37
CA SER A 94 -0.94 0.84 28.84
C SER A 94 0.45 1.37 28.46
N ASN A 95 1.37 0.46 28.11
CA ASN A 95 2.72 0.78 27.65
C ASN A 95 2.89 0.75 26.13
N LEU A 96 1.79 0.75 25.36
CA LEU A 96 1.85 0.91 23.90
C LEU A 96 1.93 2.39 23.51
N PRO A 97 2.56 2.71 22.36
CA PRO A 97 2.49 4.06 21.81
C PRO A 97 1.04 4.42 21.41
N ALA A 98 0.78 5.72 21.26
CA ALA A 98 -0.54 6.22 20.87
C ALA A 98 -0.93 5.86 19.42
N ALA A 99 0.07 5.56 18.59
CA ALA A 99 -0.07 5.06 17.24
C ALA A 99 1.07 4.08 16.98
N GLU A 100 0.78 3.03 16.23
CA GLU A 100 1.74 2.01 15.81
C GLU A 100 1.74 1.96 14.28
N ASP A 101 2.93 1.98 13.70
CA ASP A 101 3.08 1.90 12.25
C ASP A 101 3.16 0.44 11.86
N LEU A 102 2.18 -0.02 11.07
CA LEU A 102 2.22 -1.36 10.50
C LEU A 102 3.36 -1.47 9.47
N PRO A 103 3.84 -2.70 9.18
CA PRO A 103 4.82 -2.93 8.13
C PRO A 103 4.46 -2.16 6.87
N THR A 104 5.43 -1.46 6.30
CA THR A 104 5.26 -0.68 5.07
C THR A 104 6.32 -1.10 4.05
N GLY A 105 6.02 -0.90 2.77
CA GLY A 105 6.89 -1.32 1.69
C GLY A 105 6.44 -0.78 0.35
N VAL A 106 7.40 -0.66 -0.57
CA VAL A 106 7.12 -0.33 -1.96
C VAL A 106 7.04 -1.64 -2.75
N ILE A 107 5.88 -1.87 -3.36
CA ILE A 107 5.60 -3.01 -4.23
C ILE A 107 5.82 -2.55 -5.68
N THR A 108 6.69 -3.24 -6.40
CA THR A 108 7.19 -2.88 -7.73
C THR A 108 7.12 -4.09 -8.67
N GLN A 109 7.46 -3.88 -9.94
CA GLN A 109 7.61 -4.97 -10.91
C GLN A 109 8.58 -6.08 -10.43
N ASP A 110 9.60 -5.71 -9.66
CA ASP A 110 10.67 -6.64 -9.26
C ASP A 110 10.29 -7.54 -8.08
N ASN A 111 9.40 -7.09 -7.20
CA ASN A 111 9.13 -7.76 -5.92
C ASN A 111 7.64 -8.06 -5.66
N TRP A 112 6.71 -7.75 -6.58
CA TRP A 112 5.27 -7.96 -6.32
C TRP A 112 4.92 -9.40 -5.96
N LYS A 113 5.70 -10.38 -6.45
CA LYS A 113 5.50 -11.81 -6.14
C LYS A 113 5.73 -12.14 -4.67
N ASP A 114 6.53 -11.36 -3.96
CA ASP A 114 6.75 -11.53 -2.51
C ASP A 114 5.50 -11.13 -1.70
N TYR A 115 4.64 -10.31 -2.31
CA TYR A 115 3.38 -9.81 -1.74
C TYR A 115 2.14 -10.50 -2.33
N TYR A 116 2.31 -11.43 -3.27
CA TYR A 116 1.21 -12.14 -3.91
C TYR A 116 0.70 -13.29 -3.05
N ASP A 117 -0.61 -13.34 -2.87
CA ASP A 117 -1.33 -14.46 -2.26
C ASP A 117 -2.67 -14.69 -2.99
N PRO A 118 -2.86 -15.81 -3.70
CA PRO A 118 -4.07 -16.03 -4.49
C PRO A 118 -5.35 -16.18 -3.65
N ASP A 119 -5.23 -16.42 -2.34
CA ASP A 119 -6.37 -16.60 -1.42
C ASP A 119 -6.83 -15.27 -0.78
N LEU A 120 -6.10 -14.17 -1.00
CA LEU A 120 -6.39 -12.85 -0.47
C LEU A 120 -6.86 -11.88 -1.57
N GLN A 121 -7.55 -10.81 -1.16
CA GLN A 121 -7.93 -9.70 -2.05
C GLN A 121 -6.82 -8.64 -2.16
N TYR A 122 -6.01 -8.50 -1.11
CA TYR A 122 -4.90 -7.56 -1.02
C TYR A 122 -3.56 -8.30 -0.89
N CYS A 123 -2.50 -7.55 -0.68
CA CYS A 123 -1.15 -8.04 -0.48
C CYS A 123 -1.09 -8.97 0.73
N LYS A 124 -0.20 -9.96 0.63
CA LYS A 124 0.11 -10.93 1.69
C LYS A 124 0.24 -10.22 3.05
N VAL A 125 -0.41 -10.76 4.08
CA VAL A 125 -0.24 -10.29 5.46
C VAL A 125 1.21 -10.53 5.88
N LEU A 126 1.91 -9.47 6.25
CA LEU A 126 3.26 -9.53 6.79
C LEU A 126 3.21 -9.78 8.30
N ASP A 127 4.28 -10.40 8.82
CA ASP A 127 4.44 -10.58 10.26
C ASP A 127 4.50 -9.21 10.94
N PHE A 128 3.74 -9.08 12.02
CA PHE A 128 3.66 -7.87 12.83
C PHE A 128 3.57 -8.26 14.30
N LYS A 129 4.23 -7.46 15.15
CA LYS A 129 4.20 -7.58 16.59
C LYS A 129 3.93 -6.19 17.16
N TRP A 130 3.08 -6.12 18.17
CA TRP A 130 2.92 -4.92 18.97
C TRP A 130 4.15 -4.69 19.84
N GLU A 131 4.73 -3.50 19.75
CA GLU A 131 5.93 -3.13 20.52
C GLU A 131 5.56 -2.11 21.59
N THR A 132 6.07 -2.34 22.79
CA THR A 132 5.91 -1.38 23.89
C THR A 132 6.84 -0.20 23.70
N ILE A 133 6.50 0.93 24.34
CA ILE A 133 7.35 2.13 24.37
C ILE A 133 8.75 1.77 24.90
N ASP A 134 8.84 0.88 25.88
CA ASP A 134 10.13 0.44 26.42
C ASP A 134 10.93 -0.39 25.41
N GLU A 135 10.30 -1.32 24.68
CA GLU A 135 10.97 -2.07 23.61
C GLU A 135 11.48 -1.13 22.50
N ILE A 136 10.64 -0.20 22.03
CA ILE A 136 11.02 0.79 21.01
C ILE A 136 12.21 1.64 21.46
N ARG A 137 12.23 2.06 22.74
CA ARG A 137 13.34 2.83 23.31
C ARG A 137 14.64 2.02 23.39
N ALA A 138 14.54 0.76 23.82
CA ALA A 138 15.69 -0.13 23.93
C ALA A 138 16.32 -0.38 22.55
N GLU A 139 15.51 -0.61 21.51
CA GLU A 139 15.97 -0.78 20.14
C GLU A 139 16.63 0.48 19.57
N ALA A 140 16.12 1.66 19.95
CA ALA A 140 16.72 2.94 19.58
C ALA A 140 17.99 3.29 20.39
N GLY A 141 18.36 2.48 21.39
CA GLY A 141 19.48 2.75 22.30
C GLY A 141 19.25 3.96 23.21
N LEU A 142 17.99 4.18 23.63
CA LEU A 142 17.53 5.33 24.40
C LEU A 142 17.23 4.99 25.88
N ASP A 143 17.85 3.93 26.40
CA ASP A 143 17.72 3.47 27.80
C ASP A 143 18.29 4.47 28.82
#